data_AF-E8V7Y7-F1
#
_entry.id   AF-E8V7Y7-F1
#
_cell.length_a   1.000
_cell.length_b   1.000
_cell.length_c   1.000
_cell.angle_alpha   90.00
_cell.angle_beta   90.00
_cell.angle_gamma   90.00
#
_symmetry.space_group_name_H-M   'P 1'
#
loop_
_entity.id
_entity.type
_entity.pdbx_description
1 polymer ?
#
loop_
_entity_poly.entity_id
_entity_poly.type
_entity_poly.pdbx_seq_one_letter_code
_entity_poly.pdbx_strand_id
1 'polypeptide(L)'
;MSEMNDIQKRERARNTDRSDTKVYLVGGGIASLAAAAFLIRDGGVLGKNITIYEELDRLGGSLDGAGSPEEGYVLRGGRMMESKYLCTYDLFSAVPTLDRSKTVTQEIFEWNEVIKTHSHARLVRDGQPINAPEFGLSEKNILKIEWLIAEPEGLLGRTSIADQMGEEFLQTNFWLMWCTTFAFQPWHSAVEFKRYLVRFTHMVQGFNQLHGIMRTVFNQYDSLVRPLERFLIERNVKFLLKSKVEELVLRKDIDAEGFVEKIIYTAEGKLETVEVRSHDLVIVTLGSMTEASALGSNGTAAVVKSKKDGGSWTLWEKIAASRPEFGKPAVFTDHIDESKWISITTTLYDPDFLELVRSMTGNVPGEGGLVTFADSNWLCSIVIPAQPHFIGQPEDVQVFWGYGLYVDKPGNFVPKPMQDCSGAEIFTEILGHLHISEEQQKSILANSRTIPCMMPFITSQFLRREKGDRPEVLPKGWKNLAFTGQFCEQPDDVVFTVEYSVRSAASAAYGLLDIDRKPPAVYKGQYDPRVLYKAIKGLHDLD
;
A
#
# COMPACT_ATOMS: atom_id res chain seq x y z
N MET A 1 -22.32 -18.45 -31.42
CA MET A 1 -21.23 -19.47 -31.38
C MET A 1 -20.13 -19.14 -30.38
N SER A 2 -19.73 -17.87 -30.14
CA SER A 2 -18.71 -17.56 -29.11
C SER A 2 -19.24 -17.69 -27.67
N GLU A 3 -20.45 -17.23 -27.36
CA GLU A 3 -21.03 -17.36 -25.99
C GLU A 3 -21.21 -18.82 -25.55
N MET A 4 -21.61 -19.71 -26.47
CA MET A 4 -21.81 -21.14 -26.16
C MET A 4 -20.47 -21.85 -25.94
N ASN A 5 -19.40 -21.39 -26.60
CA ASN A 5 -18.04 -21.88 -26.44
C ASN A 5 -17.41 -21.36 -25.13
N ASP A 6 -17.74 -20.12 -24.72
CA ASP A 6 -17.33 -19.52 -23.45
C ASP A 6 -18.02 -20.19 -22.26
N ILE A 7 -19.31 -20.53 -22.39
CA ILE A 7 -20.05 -21.29 -21.36
C ILE A 7 -19.45 -22.70 -21.20
N GLN A 8 -19.22 -23.42 -22.30
CA GLN A 8 -18.62 -24.76 -22.26
C GLN A 8 -17.18 -24.77 -21.72
N LYS A 9 -16.38 -23.73 -21.98
CA LYS A 9 -15.02 -23.59 -21.43
C LYS A 9 -15.01 -23.23 -19.95
N ARG A 10 -15.90 -22.32 -19.50
CA ARG A 10 -16.07 -22.01 -18.07
C ARG A 10 -16.55 -23.22 -17.28
N GLU A 11 -17.44 -24.02 -17.85
CA GLU A 11 -17.83 -25.31 -17.30
C GLU A 11 -16.65 -26.29 -17.26
N ARG A 12 -15.77 -26.32 -18.27
CA ARG A 12 -14.57 -27.16 -18.30
C ARG A 12 -13.52 -26.77 -17.24
N ALA A 13 -13.30 -25.48 -17.01
CA ALA A 13 -12.40 -24.99 -15.95
C ALA A 13 -12.95 -25.33 -14.55
N ARG A 14 -14.28 -25.29 -14.36
CA ARG A 14 -14.95 -25.79 -13.14
C ARG A 14 -14.96 -27.31 -13.02
N ASN A 15 -14.93 -28.03 -14.15
CA ASN A 15 -14.96 -29.51 -14.21
C ASN A 15 -13.56 -30.15 -14.25
N THR A 16 -12.48 -29.38 -14.25
CA THR A 16 -11.13 -29.94 -14.05
C THR A 16 -11.03 -30.37 -12.59
N ASP A 17 -10.88 -31.66 -12.33
CA ASP A 17 -10.68 -32.14 -10.96
C ASP A 17 -9.34 -31.62 -10.41
N ARG A 18 -9.45 -30.70 -9.44
CA ARG A 18 -8.33 -30.06 -8.72
C ARG A 18 -8.30 -30.48 -7.26
N SER A 19 -9.01 -31.56 -6.91
CA SER A 19 -9.15 -32.02 -5.53
C SER A 19 -7.83 -32.44 -4.88
N ASP A 20 -6.82 -32.81 -5.69
CA ASP A 20 -5.47 -33.15 -5.23
C ASP A 20 -4.43 -32.02 -5.44
N THR A 21 -4.77 -30.93 -6.14
CA THR A 21 -3.84 -29.81 -6.34
C THR A 21 -3.57 -29.10 -5.02
N LYS A 22 -2.30 -29.02 -4.61
CA LYS A 22 -1.86 -28.18 -3.49
C LYS A 22 -1.38 -26.83 -3.98
N VAL A 23 -1.59 -25.81 -3.16
CA VAL A 23 -1.10 -24.46 -3.42
C VAL A 23 -0.36 -23.93 -2.21
N TYR A 24 0.82 -23.38 -2.47
CA TYR A 24 1.70 -22.80 -1.47
C TYR A 24 1.84 -21.31 -1.73
N LEU A 25 1.49 -20.48 -0.77
CA LEU A 25 1.61 -19.03 -0.87
C LEU A 25 2.65 -18.52 0.13
N VAL A 26 3.59 -17.72 -0.36
CA VAL A 26 4.68 -17.16 0.45
C VAL A 26 4.38 -15.70 0.80
N GLY A 27 4.32 -15.41 2.10
CA GLY A 27 3.87 -14.16 2.69
C GLY A 27 2.39 -14.20 3.03
N GLY A 28 2.01 -13.69 4.21
CA GLY A 28 0.64 -13.57 4.72
C GLY A 28 0.01 -12.19 4.51
N GLY A 29 0.53 -11.41 3.56
CA GLY A 29 -0.04 -10.12 3.14
C GLY A 29 -1.26 -10.26 2.23
N ILE A 30 -1.89 -9.12 1.91
CA ILE A 30 -3.13 -9.07 1.13
C ILE A 30 -3.05 -9.77 -0.24
N ALA A 31 -1.87 -9.77 -0.89
CA ALA A 31 -1.67 -10.44 -2.17
C ALA A 31 -1.92 -11.95 -2.07
N SER A 32 -1.28 -12.63 -1.11
CA SER A 32 -1.50 -14.06 -0.87
C SER A 32 -2.92 -14.37 -0.38
N LEU A 33 -3.45 -13.56 0.54
CA LEU A 33 -4.83 -13.77 1.02
C LEU A 33 -5.85 -13.65 -0.12
N ALA A 34 -5.69 -12.66 -1.00
CA ALA A 34 -6.51 -12.48 -2.19
C ALA A 34 -6.34 -13.65 -3.17
N ALA A 35 -5.11 -14.10 -3.40
CA ALA A 35 -4.84 -15.22 -4.31
C ALA A 35 -5.52 -16.50 -3.81
N ALA A 36 -5.41 -16.81 -2.52
CA ALA A 36 -6.12 -17.94 -1.91
C ALA A 36 -7.64 -17.83 -2.11
N ALA A 37 -8.22 -16.64 -1.93
CA ALA A 37 -9.65 -16.43 -2.15
C ALA A 37 -10.06 -16.63 -3.61
N PHE A 38 -9.31 -16.11 -4.58
CA PHE A 38 -9.59 -16.33 -6.01
C PHE A 38 -9.42 -17.80 -6.42
N LEU A 39 -8.38 -18.49 -5.92
CA LEU A 39 -8.16 -19.92 -6.16
C LEU A 39 -9.33 -20.77 -5.67
N ILE A 40 -9.91 -20.43 -4.52
CA ILE A 40 -11.10 -21.14 -4.00
C ILE A 40 -12.36 -20.75 -4.78
N ARG A 41 -12.64 -19.44 -4.85
CA ARG A 41 -13.90 -18.90 -5.40
C ARG A 41 -14.05 -19.19 -6.88
N ASP A 42 -13.00 -18.97 -7.65
CA ASP A 42 -13.02 -19.01 -9.12
C ASP A 42 -12.26 -20.21 -9.68
N GLY A 43 -11.25 -20.70 -8.94
CA GLY A 43 -10.41 -21.82 -9.35
C GLY A 43 -10.85 -23.20 -8.89
N GLY A 44 -11.85 -23.30 -7.99
CA GLY A 44 -12.33 -24.59 -7.48
C GLY A 44 -11.31 -25.36 -6.64
N VAL A 45 -10.21 -24.72 -6.20
CA VAL A 45 -9.22 -25.34 -5.30
C VAL A 45 -9.83 -25.48 -3.91
N LEU A 46 -9.70 -26.67 -3.31
CA LEU A 46 -10.17 -26.89 -1.95
C LEU A 46 -9.26 -26.14 -0.95
N GLY A 47 -9.84 -25.32 -0.07
CA GLY A 47 -9.05 -24.51 0.86
C GLY A 47 -8.09 -25.33 1.74
N LYS A 48 -8.46 -26.56 2.12
CA LYS A 48 -7.57 -27.50 2.84
C LYS A 48 -6.25 -27.86 2.13
N ASN A 49 -6.19 -27.62 0.82
CA ASN A 49 -4.99 -27.84 0.00
C ASN A 49 -4.14 -26.57 -0.15
N ILE A 50 -4.61 -25.43 0.38
CA ILE A 50 -3.91 -24.15 0.33
C ILE A 50 -3.16 -23.94 1.64
N THR A 51 -1.86 -23.63 1.55
CA THR A 51 -1.01 -23.31 2.69
C THR A 51 -0.37 -21.95 2.49
N ILE A 52 -0.49 -21.07 3.49
CA ILE A 52 0.12 -19.74 3.50
C ILE A 52 1.23 -19.72 4.54
N TYR A 53 2.45 -19.39 4.12
CA TYR A 53 3.62 -19.24 4.99
C TYR A 53 3.79 -17.76 5.34
N GLU A 54 3.81 -17.43 6.62
CA GLU A 54 4.02 -16.08 7.14
C GLU A 54 5.14 -16.11 8.19
N GLU A 55 6.13 -15.23 8.01
CA GLU A 55 7.27 -15.11 8.92
C GLU A 55 6.85 -14.52 10.27
N LEU A 56 5.90 -13.59 10.27
CA LEU A 56 5.34 -12.99 11.47
C LEU A 56 4.40 -13.95 12.21
N ASP A 57 4.03 -13.57 13.42
CA ASP A 57 3.06 -14.27 14.24
C ASP A 57 1.60 -13.92 13.91
N ARG A 58 1.39 -13.16 12.84
CA ARG A 58 0.08 -12.69 12.38
C ARG A 58 0.09 -12.37 10.89
N LEU A 59 -1.10 -12.38 10.29
CA LEU A 59 -1.31 -12.03 8.89
C LEU A 59 -1.43 -10.52 8.66
N GLY A 60 -1.54 -10.13 7.39
CA GLY A 60 -1.87 -8.76 6.95
C GLY A 60 -0.73 -8.05 6.24
N GLY A 61 0.53 -8.43 6.53
CA GLY A 61 1.70 -7.76 5.95
C GLY A 61 1.61 -6.25 6.17
N SER A 62 1.71 -5.44 5.11
CA SER A 62 1.64 -3.98 5.17
C SER A 62 0.24 -3.39 5.43
N LEU A 63 -0.80 -4.23 5.61
CA LEU A 63 -2.13 -3.81 6.08
C LEU A 63 -2.28 -4.15 7.57
N ASP A 64 -1.32 -3.71 8.36
CA ASP A 64 -1.29 -3.92 9.80
C ASP A 64 -2.16 -2.94 10.59
N GLY A 65 -2.54 -3.37 11.79
CA GLY A 65 -3.05 -2.58 12.90
C GLY A 65 -2.82 -3.38 14.17
N ALA A 66 -2.25 -2.76 15.21
CA ALA A 66 -1.87 -3.45 16.44
C ALA A 66 -1.92 -2.51 17.66
N GLY A 67 -1.63 -3.09 18.83
CA GLY A 67 -1.51 -2.37 20.08
C GLY A 67 -2.81 -2.37 20.90
N SER A 68 -2.76 -1.64 22.00
CA SER A 68 -3.86 -1.48 22.93
C SER A 68 -3.90 -0.03 23.44
N PRO A 69 -4.96 0.39 24.14
CA PRO A 69 -4.98 1.68 24.82
C PRO A 69 -3.78 1.87 25.75
N GLU A 70 -3.38 0.84 26.50
CA GLU A 70 -2.33 0.94 27.50
C GLU A 70 -0.93 0.98 26.87
N GLU A 71 -0.66 0.12 25.89
CA GLU A 71 0.66 0.03 25.25
C GLU A 71 0.85 1.07 24.13
N GLY A 72 -0.25 1.64 23.65
CA GLY A 72 -0.32 2.52 22.48
C GLY A 72 -0.62 1.72 21.21
N TYR A 73 -1.48 2.30 20.36
CA TYR A 73 -1.79 1.75 19.05
C TYR A 73 -0.67 1.97 18.04
N VAL A 74 -0.58 1.07 17.05
CA VAL A 74 0.42 1.13 15.98
C VAL A 74 -0.20 0.83 14.63
N LEU A 75 0.08 1.72 13.67
CA LEU A 75 -0.19 1.59 12.25
C LEU A 75 1.05 2.03 11.47
N ARG A 76 1.65 1.12 10.69
CA ARG A 76 2.77 1.50 9.82
C ARG A 76 2.34 2.49 8.74
N GLY A 77 1.11 2.38 8.24
CA GLY A 77 0.54 3.42 7.39
C GLY A 77 -0.95 3.29 7.15
N GLY A 78 -1.62 4.43 7.00
CA GLY A 78 -2.98 4.47 6.50
C GLY A 78 -3.03 4.13 5.01
N ARG A 79 -4.15 3.53 4.56
CA ARG A 79 -4.42 3.35 3.12
C ARG A 79 -5.59 4.22 2.69
N MET A 80 -5.47 4.72 1.46
CA MET A 80 -6.54 5.36 0.73
C MET A 80 -7.12 4.34 -0.24
N MET A 81 -8.44 4.39 -0.40
CA MET A 81 -9.15 3.67 -1.45
C MET A 81 -9.80 4.68 -2.39
N GLU A 82 -10.26 4.23 -3.54
CA GLU A 82 -11.08 5.02 -4.46
C GLU A 82 -12.02 4.11 -5.23
N SER A 83 -13.05 4.69 -5.86
CA SER A 83 -14.15 3.94 -6.47
C SER A 83 -13.75 2.98 -7.62
N LYS A 84 -12.55 3.16 -8.20
CA LYS A 84 -12.03 2.34 -9.31
C LYS A 84 -11.01 1.28 -8.89
N TYR A 85 -10.94 0.92 -7.61
CA TYR A 85 -10.23 -0.29 -7.13
C TYR A 85 -11.05 -1.55 -7.45
N LEU A 86 -11.28 -1.79 -8.74
CA LEU A 86 -12.26 -2.75 -9.25
C LEU A 86 -11.92 -4.20 -8.86
N CYS A 87 -10.64 -4.59 -8.84
CA CYS A 87 -10.26 -5.94 -8.42
C CYS A 87 -10.47 -6.12 -6.91
N THR A 88 -10.17 -5.08 -6.12
CA THR A 88 -10.39 -5.07 -4.67
C THR A 88 -11.86 -5.25 -4.35
N TYR A 89 -12.75 -4.45 -4.98
CA TYR A 89 -14.18 -4.57 -4.74
C TYR A 89 -14.80 -5.85 -5.30
N ASP A 90 -14.28 -6.39 -6.41
CA ASP A 90 -14.68 -7.73 -6.91
C ASP A 90 -14.34 -8.83 -5.90
N LEU A 91 -13.14 -8.81 -5.30
CA LEU A 91 -12.75 -9.75 -4.24
C LEU A 91 -13.69 -9.64 -3.04
N PHE A 92 -13.78 -8.44 -2.46
CA PHE A 92 -14.49 -8.19 -1.22
C PHE A 92 -16.02 -8.21 -1.35
N SER A 93 -16.55 -8.28 -2.58
CA SER A 93 -17.99 -8.55 -2.83
C SER A 93 -18.41 -9.96 -2.41
N ALA A 94 -17.46 -10.88 -2.25
CA ALA A 94 -17.71 -12.24 -1.78
C ALA A 94 -17.33 -12.46 -0.30
N VAL A 95 -16.71 -11.46 0.34
CA VAL A 95 -16.18 -11.56 1.72
C VAL A 95 -17.15 -10.86 2.67
N PRO A 96 -17.79 -11.58 3.60
CA PRO A 96 -18.61 -10.97 4.63
C PRO A 96 -17.79 -10.13 5.61
N THR A 97 -18.40 -9.08 6.17
CA THR A 97 -17.87 -8.35 7.33
C THR A 97 -17.74 -9.28 8.55
N LEU A 98 -17.02 -8.86 9.59
CA LEU A 98 -16.81 -9.68 10.80
C LEU A 98 -18.12 -10.00 11.54
N ASP A 99 -19.08 -9.07 11.56
CA ASP A 99 -20.44 -9.28 12.08
C ASP A 99 -21.36 -10.03 11.10
N ARG A 100 -20.89 -10.24 9.86
CA ARG A 100 -21.59 -10.88 8.74
C ARG A 100 -22.89 -10.18 8.30
N SER A 101 -23.09 -8.92 8.67
CA SER A 101 -24.29 -8.16 8.32
C SER A 101 -24.35 -7.82 6.82
N LYS A 102 -23.19 -7.70 6.17
CA LYS A 102 -23.06 -7.38 4.75
C LYS A 102 -21.71 -7.87 4.20
N THR A 103 -21.42 -7.56 2.95
CA THR A 103 -20.09 -7.77 2.36
C THR A 103 -19.17 -6.59 2.68
N VAL A 104 -17.87 -6.83 2.75
CA VAL A 104 -16.88 -5.76 2.99
C VAL A 104 -16.96 -4.67 1.91
N THR A 105 -17.22 -5.05 0.66
CA THR A 105 -17.46 -4.07 -0.41
C THR A 105 -18.67 -3.18 -0.10
N GLN A 106 -19.81 -3.76 0.28
CA GLN A 106 -21.01 -2.98 0.64
C GLN A 106 -20.73 -2.04 1.83
N GLU A 107 -20.07 -2.54 2.89
CA GLU A 107 -19.71 -1.72 4.04
C GLU A 107 -18.87 -0.50 3.65
N ILE A 108 -17.86 -0.70 2.79
CA ILE A 108 -17.01 0.40 2.33
C ILE A 108 -17.83 1.41 1.52
N PHE A 109 -18.65 0.98 0.57
CA PHE A 109 -19.45 1.93 -0.23
C PHE A 109 -20.46 2.71 0.63
N GLU A 110 -21.22 2.02 1.48
CA GLU A 110 -22.20 2.65 2.38
C GLU A 110 -21.52 3.63 3.35
N TRP A 111 -20.36 3.26 3.91
CA TRP A 111 -19.60 4.15 4.79
C TRP A 111 -19.20 5.45 4.10
N ASN A 112 -18.78 5.39 2.83
CA ASN A 112 -18.35 6.56 2.08
C ASN A 112 -19.51 7.37 1.45
N GLU A 113 -20.75 6.87 1.52
CA GLU A 113 -21.93 7.69 1.28
C GLU A 113 -22.23 8.61 2.46
N VAL A 114 -21.90 8.17 3.69
CA VAL A 114 -22.09 8.91 4.95
C VAL A 114 -20.89 9.81 5.25
N ILE A 115 -19.68 9.24 5.32
CA ILE A 115 -18.44 9.97 5.59
C ILE A 115 -17.78 10.30 4.25
N LYS A 116 -17.97 11.54 3.81
CA LYS A 116 -17.40 12.02 2.54
C LYS A 116 -16.08 12.72 2.81
N THR A 117 -15.00 12.20 2.21
CA THR A 117 -13.70 12.86 2.28
C THR A 117 -13.76 14.21 1.58
N HIS A 118 -13.50 15.27 2.34
CA HIS A 118 -13.49 16.66 1.89
C HIS A 118 -12.60 17.50 2.82
N SER A 119 -11.33 17.69 2.43
CA SER A 119 -10.37 18.42 3.25
C SER A 119 -10.66 19.93 3.25
N HIS A 120 -10.83 20.52 4.43
CA HIS A 120 -10.90 21.97 4.64
C HIS A 120 -9.56 22.58 5.04
N ALA A 121 -8.54 21.75 5.25
CA ALA A 121 -7.21 22.18 5.66
C ALA A 121 -6.16 21.26 5.02
N ARG A 122 -6.15 21.18 3.70
CA ARG A 122 -5.24 20.28 2.98
C ARG A 122 -3.78 20.60 3.26
N LEU A 123 -3.49 21.89 3.40
CA LEU A 123 -2.19 22.44 3.79
C LEU A 123 -2.35 23.30 5.04
N VAL A 124 -1.30 23.34 5.86
CA VAL A 124 -1.13 24.31 6.95
C VAL A 124 0.18 25.06 6.71
N ARG A 125 0.13 26.38 6.78
CA ARG A 125 1.30 27.28 6.71
C ARG A 125 1.27 28.21 7.91
N ASP A 126 2.38 28.29 8.63
CA ASP A 126 2.50 29.18 9.81
C ASP A 126 1.33 29.03 10.81
N GLY A 127 0.92 27.79 11.10
CA GLY A 127 -0.23 27.47 11.97
C GLY A 127 -1.62 27.80 11.39
N GLN A 128 -1.71 28.29 10.16
CA GLN A 128 -2.98 28.63 9.50
C GLN A 128 -3.41 27.55 8.49
N PRO A 129 -4.65 27.04 8.58
CA PRO A 129 -5.19 26.09 7.61
C PRO A 129 -5.50 26.78 6.28
N ILE A 130 -5.18 26.10 5.18
CA ILE A 130 -5.52 26.53 3.82
C ILE A 130 -6.55 25.56 3.26
N ASN A 131 -7.76 26.08 3.03
CA ASN A 131 -8.83 25.36 2.35
C ASN A 131 -8.64 25.44 0.84
N ALA A 132 -8.81 24.32 0.15
CA ALA A 132 -8.76 24.22 -1.32
C ALA A 132 -7.58 25.00 -1.95
N PRO A 133 -6.32 24.73 -1.55
CA PRO A 133 -5.18 25.41 -2.13
C PRO A 133 -5.16 25.26 -3.66
N GLU A 134 -4.93 26.36 -4.36
CA GLU A 134 -4.67 26.36 -5.80
C GLU A 134 -3.47 25.45 -6.11
N PHE A 135 -3.47 24.84 -7.30
CA PHE A 135 -2.36 23.99 -7.72
C PHE A 135 -1.08 24.77 -7.95
N GLY A 136 -1.18 26.03 -8.40
CA GLY A 136 -0.01 26.87 -8.67
C GLY A 136 0.83 26.35 -9.84
N LEU A 137 0.19 25.68 -10.81
CA LEU A 137 0.84 25.21 -12.02
C LEU A 137 0.91 26.34 -13.05
N SER A 138 2.09 26.60 -13.62
CA SER A 138 2.22 27.44 -14.80
C SER A 138 1.78 26.66 -16.06
N GLU A 139 1.43 27.35 -17.13
CA GLU A 139 1.13 26.72 -18.43
C GLU A 139 2.26 25.79 -18.90
N LYS A 140 3.51 26.15 -18.62
CA LYS A 140 4.68 25.32 -18.90
C LYS A 140 4.68 24.03 -18.06
N ASN A 141 4.27 24.09 -16.80
CA ASN A 141 4.13 22.91 -15.95
C ASN A 141 3.01 21.98 -16.46
N ILE A 142 1.87 22.55 -16.87
CA ILE A 142 0.74 21.79 -17.42
C ILE A 142 1.15 21.08 -18.71
N LEU A 143 1.80 21.77 -19.65
CA LEU A 143 2.31 21.17 -20.89
C LEU A 143 3.30 20.02 -20.62
N LYS A 144 4.14 20.13 -19.58
CA LYS A 144 5.03 19.04 -19.17
C LYS A 144 4.27 17.82 -18.66
N ILE A 145 3.21 18.03 -17.86
CA ILE A 145 2.33 16.94 -17.40
C ILE A 145 1.72 16.23 -18.62
N GLU A 146 1.19 16.99 -19.58
CA GLU A 146 0.58 16.45 -20.79
C GLU A 146 1.57 15.67 -21.66
N TRP A 147 2.78 16.22 -21.86
CA TRP A 147 3.85 15.51 -22.57
C TRP A 147 4.25 14.22 -21.86
N LEU A 148 4.42 14.25 -20.54
CA LEU A 148 4.74 13.05 -19.77
C LEU A 148 3.64 11.99 -19.88
N ILE A 149 2.37 12.40 -19.89
CA ILE A 149 1.21 11.50 -20.09
C ILE A 149 1.23 10.88 -21.50
N ALA A 150 1.68 11.61 -22.53
CA ALA A 150 1.81 11.10 -23.90
C ALA A 150 3.05 10.21 -24.12
N GLU A 151 4.14 10.43 -23.37
CA GLU A 151 5.45 9.81 -23.61
C GLU A 151 5.44 8.28 -23.40
N PRO A 152 5.84 7.44 -24.37
CA PRO A 152 5.94 6.00 -24.15
C PRO A 152 6.80 5.64 -22.93
N GLU A 153 6.33 4.75 -22.04
CA GLU A 153 7.05 4.39 -20.80
C GLU A 153 8.49 3.93 -21.04
N GLY A 154 8.73 3.24 -22.16
CA GLY A 154 10.07 2.75 -22.54
C GLY A 154 11.10 3.85 -22.81
N LEU A 155 10.66 5.07 -23.13
CA LEU A 155 11.55 6.20 -23.39
C LEU A 155 11.96 6.95 -22.10
N LEU A 156 11.18 6.80 -21.02
CA LEU A 156 11.50 7.38 -19.73
C LEU A 156 12.66 6.67 -19.02
N GLY A 157 12.86 5.37 -19.28
CA GLY A 157 13.93 4.57 -18.68
C GLY A 157 14.04 4.77 -17.15
N ARG A 158 15.27 4.96 -16.65
CA ARG A 158 15.58 5.23 -15.24
C ARG A 158 15.58 6.72 -14.87
N THR A 159 14.86 7.58 -15.60
CA THR A 159 14.78 9.00 -15.25
C THR A 159 13.95 9.22 -13.97
N SER A 160 14.29 10.28 -13.25
CA SER A 160 13.56 10.73 -12.07
C SER A 160 12.43 11.70 -12.43
N ILE A 161 11.51 11.93 -11.48
CA ILE A 161 10.49 12.98 -11.61
C ILE A 161 11.15 14.35 -11.79
N ALA A 162 12.21 14.63 -11.04
CA ALA A 162 12.97 15.87 -11.15
C ALA A 162 13.56 16.09 -12.55
N ASP A 163 14.07 15.03 -13.19
CA ASP A 163 14.62 15.11 -14.55
C ASP A 163 13.55 15.51 -15.58
N GLN A 164 12.32 15.02 -15.42
CA GLN A 164 11.22 15.28 -16.37
C GLN A 164 10.49 16.60 -16.10
N MET A 165 10.26 16.93 -14.82
CA MET A 165 9.39 18.04 -14.44
C MET A 165 10.16 19.33 -14.12
N GLY A 166 11.38 19.22 -13.60
CA GLY A 166 12.23 20.35 -13.21
C GLY A 166 11.80 21.06 -11.92
N GLU A 167 12.66 21.94 -11.41
CA GLU A 167 12.54 22.58 -10.10
C GLU A 167 11.28 23.45 -9.92
N GLU A 168 10.91 24.22 -10.95
CA GLU A 168 9.70 25.06 -10.95
C GLU A 168 8.43 24.26 -10.59
N PHE A 169 8.30 23.05 -11.13
CA PHE A 169 7.17 22.17 -10.83
C PHE A 169 7.23 21.65 -9.38
N LEU A 170 8.43 21.30 -8.89
CA LEU A 170 8.63 20.75 -7.55
C LEU A 170 8.39 21.77 -6.42
N GLN A 171 8.23 23.06 -6.73
CA GLN A 171 7.89 24.11 -5.78
C GLN A 171 6.38 24.41 -5.74
N THR A 172 5.58 23.78 -6.61
CA THR A 172 4.13 24.03 -6.69
C THR A 172 3.35 23.36 -5.55
N ASN A 173 2.18 23.90 -5.23
CA ASN A 173 1.24 23.25 -4.32
C ASN A 173 0.73 21.92 -4.90
N PHE A 174 0.60 21.80 -6.23
CA PHE A 174 0.28 20.53 -6.88
C PHE A 174 1.29 19.45 -6.49
N TRP A 175 2.59 19.70 -6.66
CA TRP A 175 3.62 18.74 -6.28
C TRP A 175 3.60 18.47 -4.78
N LEU A 176 3.49 19.51 -3.95
CA LEU A 176 3.43 19.34 -2.49
C LEU A 176 2.28 18.43 -2.06
N MET A 177 1.09 18.62 -2.64
CA MET A 177 -0.06 17.75 -2.37
C MET A 177 0.14 16.36 -2.97
N TRP A 178 0.73 16.25 -4.15
CA TRP A 178 0.99 14.97 -4.80
C TRP A 178 1.99 14.10 -4.03
N CYS A 179 3.14 14.67 -3.69
CA CYS A 179 4.22 13.99 -3.01
C CYS A 179 3.79 13.56 -1.60
N THR A 180 2.98 14.36 -0.90
CA THR A 180 2.46 13.98 0.41
C THR A 180 1.37 12.92 0.29
N THR A 181 0.41 13.07 -0.63
CA THR A 181 -0.66 12.07 -0.79
C THR A 181 -0.11 10.67 -1.11
N PHE A 182 0.90 10.59 -1.99
CA PHE A 182 1.41 9.31 -2.50
C PHE A 182 2.80 8.93 -1.98
N ALA A 183 3.42 9.74 -1.12
CA ALA A 183 4.78 9.56 -0.63
C ALA A 183 5.86 9.52 -1.73
N PHE A 184 5.65 10.25 -2.84
CA PHE A 184 6.66 10.42 -3.88
C PHE A 184 7.79 11.35 -3.41
N GLN A 185 8.98 11.10 -3.95
CA GLN A 185 10.15 11.95 -3.79
C GLN A 185 10.64 12.42 -5.18
N PRO A 186 11.33 13.57 -5.27
CA PRO A 186 11.81 14.09 -6.56
C PRO A 186 12.68 13.10 -7.34
N TRP A 187 13.44 12.25 -6.64
CA TRP A 187 14.34 11.25 -7.24
C TRP A 187 13.64 9.94 -7.63
N HIS A 188 12.36 9.76 -7.30
CA HIS A 188 11.60 8.56 -7.68
C HIS A 188 11.34 8.48 -9.19
N SER A 189 10.93 7.28 -9.63
CA SER A 189 10.70 6.93 -11.02
C SER A 189 9.68 7.83 -11.72
N ALA A 190 10.10 8.45 -12.83
CA ALA A 190 9.19 9.16 -13.73
C ALA A 190 8.12 8.25 -14.33
N VAL A 191 8.43 6.95 -14.52
CA VAL A 191 7.46 5.97 -15.03
C VAL A 191 6.33 5.76 -14.02
N GLU A 192 6.62 5.62 -12.72
CA GLU A 192 5.53 5.51 -11.72
C GLU A 192 4.73 6.80 -11.64
N PHE A 193 5.39 7.97 -11.63
CA PHE A 193 4.69 9.25 -11.62
C PHE A 193 3.75 9.43 -12.82
N LYS A 194 4.21 9.09 -14.04
CA LYS A 194 3.38 9.02 -15.25
C LYS A 194 2.17 8.11 -15.03
N ARG A 195 2.38 6.89 -14.54
CA ARG A 195 1.27 5.94 -14.31
C ARG A 195 0.24 6.50 -13.35
N TYR A 196 0.64 7.19 -12.29
CA TYR A 196 -0.30 7.83 -11.38
C TYR A 196 -1.10 8.95 -12.05
N LEU A 197 -0.46 9.83 -12.83
CA LEU A 197 -1.15 10.89 -13.59
C LEU A 197 -2.23 10.32 -14.52
N VAL A 198 -1.91 9.21 -15.19
CA VAL A 198 -2.83 8.50 -16.09
C VAL A 198 -3.93 7.75 -15.32
N ARG A 199 -3.55 7.04 -14.25
CA ARG A 199 -4.44 6.16 -13.48
C ARG A 199 -5.49 6.92 -12.68
N PHE A 200 -5.17 8.14 -12.26
CA PHE A 200 -6.03 8.97 -11.42
C PHE A 200 -6.47 10.27 -12.10
N THR A 201 -6.46 10.33 -13.43
CA THR A 201 -6.92 11.51 -14.19
C THR A 201 -8.34 11.94 -13.77
N HIS A 202 -9.22 10.99 -13.42
CA HIS A 202 -10.59 11.27 -12.94
C HIS A 202 -10.68 11.92 -11.56
N MET A 203 -9.57 12.02 -10.83
CA MET A 203 -9.52 12.59 -9.48
C MET A 203 -8.91 14.00 -9.43
N VAL A 204 -8.31 14.46 -10.54
CA VAL A 204 -7.54 15.72 -10.57
C VAL A 204 -8.36 16.92 -10.10
N GLN A 205 -9.60 17.07 -10.56
CA GLN A 205 -10.41 18.27 -10.28
C GLN A 205 -10.64 18.56 -8.78
N GLY A 206 -10.75 17.52 -7.94
CA GLY A 206 -10.97 17.68 -6.50
C GLY A 206 -9.76 17.28 -5.66
N PHE A 207 -8.58 17.17 -6.27
CA PHE A 207 -7.39 16.65 -5.62
C PHE A 207 -6.90 17.55 -4.48
N ASN A 208 -7.04 18.87 -4.62
CA ASN A 208 -6.70 19.85 -3.58
C ASN A 208 -7.54 19.73 -2.30
N GLN A 209 -8.63 18.95 -2.33
CA GLN A 209 -9.48 18.65 -1.17
C GLN A 209 -9.67 17.15 -0.94
N LEU A 210 -8.89 16.31 -1.64
CA LEU A 210 -8.94 14.84 -1.56
C LEU A 210 -10.33 14.26 -1.90
N HIS A 211 -11.11 14.91 -2.76
CA HIS A 211 -12.42 14.39 -3.16
C HIS A 211 -12.28 13.04 -3.86
N GLY A 212 -13.24 12.15 -3.61
CA GLY A 212 -13.28 10.82 -4.20
C GLY A 212 -12.37 9.79 -3.53
N ILE A 213 -11.56 10.19 -2.55
CA ILE A 213 -10.86 9.26 -1.66
C ILE A 213 -11.89 8.60 -0.75
N MET A 214 -11.82 7.28 -0.70
CA MET A 214 -12.65 6.41 0.13
C MET A 214 -11.83 5.84 1.30
N ARG A 215 -12.51 5.54 2.41
CA ARG A 215 -11.95 4.94 3.62
C ARG A 215 -12.70 3.68 4.01
N THR A 216 -12.03 2.80 4.74
CA THR A 216 -12.69 1.72 5.50
C THR A 216 -13.22 2.26 6.82
N VAL A 217 -14.17 1.55 7.46
CA VAL A 217 -14.74 1.93 8.76
C VAL A 217 -13.65 1.99 9.83
N PHE A 218 -12.82 0.95 9.89
CA PHE A 218 -11.66 0.85 10.78
C PHE A 218 -10.36 0.91 9.98
N ASN A 219 -9.24 0.67 10.65
CA ASN A 219 -7.97 0.39 9.99
C ASN A 219 -8.08 -0.81 9.03
N GLN A 220 -7.15 -0.91 8.07
CA GLN A 220 -7.23 -1.94 7.03
C GLN A 220 -7.02 -3.37 7.54
N TYR A 221 -6.37 -3.55 8.69
CA TYR A 221 -6.27 -4.87 9.30
C TYR A 221 -7.66 -5.36 9.74
N ASP A 222 -8.39 -4.50 10.47
CA ASP A 222 -9.72 -4.83 10.97
C ASP A 222 -10.79 -4.91 9.87
N SER A 223 -10.77 -3.98 8.91
CA SER A 223 -11.79 -3.91 7.86
C SER A 223 -11.53 -4.78 6.63
N LEU A 224 -10.28 -5.21 6.36
CA LEU A 224 -9.96 -6.02 5.17
C LEU A 224 -9.32 -7.36 5.52
N VAL A 225 -8.24 -7.34 6.31
CA VAL A 225 -7.44 -8.55 6.59
C VAL A 225 -8.24 -9.55 7.42
N ARG A 226 -8.80 -9.14 8.56
CA ARG A 226 -9.54 -10.05 9.46
C ARG A 226 -10.79 -10.67 8.80
N PRO A 227 -11.63 -9.92 8.05
CA PRO A 227 -12.72 -10.52 7.28
C PRO A 227 -12.24 -11.57 6.28
N LEU A 228 -11.17 -11.28 5.55
CA LEU A 228 -10.63 -12.19 4.54
C LEU A 228 -9.97 -13.42 5.17
N GLU A 229 -9.23 -13.25 6.26
CA GLU A 229 -8.69 -14.33 7.07
C GLU A 229 -9.81 -15.27 7.54
N ARG A 230 -10.88 -14.73 8.15
CA ARG A 230 -12.04 -15.51 8.57
C ARG A 230 -12.67 -16.26 7.41
N PHE A 231 -12.85 -15.61 6.26
CA PHE A 231 -13.40 -16.22 5.05
C PHE A 231 -12.57 -17.44 4.59
N LEU A 232 -11.25 -17.37 4.71
CA LEU A 232 -10.31 -18.43 4.33
C LEU A 232 -10.25 -19.55 5.38
N ILE A 233 -10.28 -19.22 6.68
CA ILE A 233 -10.36 -20.20 7.78
C ILE A 233 -11.64 -21.04 7.65
N GLU A 234 -12.78 -20.41 7.38
CA GLU A 234 -14.06 -21.10 7.15
C GLU A 234 -14.01 -22.09 5.95
N ARG A 235 -13.00 -21.94 5.07
CA ARG A 235 -12.73 -22.84 3.93
C ARG A 235 -11.57 -23.80 4.18
N ASN A 236 -11.07 -23.87 5.40
CA ASN A 236 -9.98 -24.73 5.87
C ASN A 236 -8.61 -24.41 5.25
N VAL A 237 -8.35 -23.16 4.85
CA VAL A 237 -7.00 -22.73 4.46
C VAL A 237 -6.04 -22.88 5.64
N LYS A 238 -4.83 -23.37 5.37
CA LYS A 238 -3.79 -23.57 6.39
C LYS A 238 -2.90 -22.34 6.46
N PHE A 239 -2.70 -21.84 7.67
CA PHE A 239 -1.79 -20.74 7.95
C PHE A 239 -0.63 -21.25 8.80
N LEU A 240 0.58 -21.14 8.27
CA LEU A 240 1.82 -21.43 8.98
C LEU A 240 2.45 -20.08 9.34
N LEU A 241 2.11 -19.59 10.54
CA LEU A 241 2.70 -18.40 11.12
C LEU A 241 4.08 -18.72 11.70
N LYS A 242 4.90 -17.70 11.98
CA LYS A 242 6.29 -17.88 12.47
C LYS A 242 7.11 -18.84 11.59
N SER A 243 6.84 -18.81 10.29
CA SER A 243 7.37 -19.74 9.29
C SER A 243 7.97 -18.95 8.12
N LYS A 244 9.29 -18.80 8.13
CA LYS A 244 10.03 -18.00 7.15
C LYS A 244 10.51 -18.88 6.00
N VAL A 245 10.05 -18.62 4.77
CA VAL A 245 10.56 -19.32 3.57
C VAL A 245 11.97 -18.82 3.26
N GLU A 246 12.94 -19.72 3.33
CA GLU A 246 14.36 -19.41 3.14
C GLU A 246 14.80 -19.51 1.68
N GLU A 247 14.20 -20.46 0.93
CA GLU A 247 14.61 -20.79 -0.43
C GLU A 247 13.51 -21.55 -1.19
N LEU A 248 13.47 -21.33 -2.51
CA LEU A 248 12.73 -22.16 -3.46
C LEU A 248 13.73 -22.93 -4.32
N VAL A 249 13.64 -24.26 -4.31
CA VAL A 249 14.46 -25.09 -5.19
C VAL A 249 13.79 -25.13 -6.56
N LEU A 250 14.46 -24.53 -7.53
CA LEU A 250 13.93 -24.35 -8.88
C LEU A 250 14.64 -25.26 -9.87
N ARG A 251 13.86 -26.00 -10.65
CA ARG A 251 14.37 -26.85 -11.73
C ARG A 251 13.91 -26.35 -13.09
N LYS A 252 14.84 -26.26 -14.03
CA LYS A 252 14.58 -25.90 -15.43
C LYS A 252 15.55 -26.70 -16.30
N ASP A 253 15.04 -27.74 -16.96
CA ASP A 253 15.82 -28.54 -17.89
C ASP A 253 15.95 -27.81 -19.25
N ILE A 254 16.95 -28.14 -20.06
CA ILE A 254 17.15 -27.56 -21.40
C ILE A 254 15.90 -27.86 -22.25
N ASP A 255 15.32 -26.84 -22.88
CA ASP A 255 14.10 -26.89 -23.70
C ASP A 255 12.81 -27.29 -22.97
N ALA A 256 12.78 -27.29 -21.63
CA ALA A 256 11.60 -27.56 -20.82
C ALA A 256 11.11 -26.31 -20.05
N GLU A 257 9.84 -26.33 -19.65
CA GLU A 257 9.31 -25.36 -18.70
C GLU A 257 9.93 -25.59 -17.31
N GLY A 258 10.33 -24.49 -16.66
CA GLY A 258 10.79 -24.51 -15.28
C GLY A 258 9.65 -24.73 -14.29
N PHE A 259 9.98 -25.29 -13.14
CA PHE A 259 9.05 -25.49 -12.03
C PHE A 259 9.76 -25.39 -10.68
N VAL A 260 8.98 -25.08 -9.64
CA VAL A 260 9.41 -25.19 -8.24
C VAL A 260 9.31 -26.65 -7.85
N GLU A 261 10.44 -27.24 -7.42
CA GLU A 261 10.51 -28.62 -6.94
C GLU A 261 10.36 -28.71 -5.42
N LYS A 262 10.89 -27.73 -4.68
CA LYS A 262 10.85 -27.74 -3.21
C LYS A 262 10.73 -26.34 -2.62
N ILE A 263 10.10 -26.26 -1.45
CA ILE A 263 10.07 -25.08 -0.59
C ILE A 263 10.83 -25.42 0.69
N ILE A 264 11.88 -24.65 0.97
CA ILE A 264 12.67 -24.76 2.21
C ILE A 264 12.26 -23.58 3.10
N TYR A 265 11.85 -23.87 4.32
CA TYR A 265 11.38 -22.86 5.26
C TYR A 265 11.81 -23.18 6.69
N THR A 266 12.00 -22.16 7.50
CA THR A 266 12.30 -22.28 8.92
C THR A 266 11.03 -22.05 9.72
N ALA A 267 10.61 -23.03 10.53
CA ALA A 267 9.50 -22.92 11.47
C ALA A 267 9.96 -23.35 12.87
N GLU A 268 9.64 -22.55 13.90
CA GLU A 268 10.07 -22.82 15.29
C GLU A 268 11.59 -23.06 15.44
N GLY A 269 12.41 -22.37 14.62
CA GLY A 269 13.86 -22.51 14.60
C GLY A 269 14.39 -23.79 13.93
N LYS A 270 13.53 -24.59 13.32
CA LYS A 270 13.90 -25.81 12.58
C LYS A 270 13.72 -25.60 11.07
N LEU A 271 14.69 -26.11 10.31
CA LEU A 271 14.63 -26.13 8.86
C LEU A 271 13.74 -27.29 8.40
N GLU A 272 12.69 -26.96 7.67
CA GLU A 272 11.70 -27.89 7.13
C GLU A 272 11.71 -27.82 5.60
N THR A 273 11.18 -28.86 4.96
CA THR A 273 11.13 -28.94 3.49
C THR A 273 9.80 -29.52 3.02
N VAL A 274 9.22 -28.90 1.99
CA VAL A 274 8.04 -29.42 1.28
C VAL A 274 8.38 -29.70 -0.17
N GLU A 275 8.15 -30.93 -0.60
CA GLU A 275 8.21 -31.32 -2.01
C GLU A 275 6.98 -30.77 -2.75
N VAL A 276 7.21 -30.15 -3.90
CA VAL A 276 6.18 -29.54 -4.76
C VAL A 276 6.03 -30.41 -6.00
N ARG A 277 4.84 -31.00 -6.19
CA ARG A 277 4.56 -31.81 -7.37
C ARG A 277 4.38 -30.92 -8.59
N SER A 278 4.52 -31.49 -9.78
CA SER A 278 4.42 -30.75 -11.05
C SER A 278 3.07 -30.08 -11.33
N HIS A 279 2.01 -30.48 -10.62
CA HIS A 279 0.67 -29.89 -10.69
C HIS A 279 0.29 -29.09 -9.42
N ASP A 280 1.16 -29.05 -8.41
CA ASP A 280 1.02 -28.16 -7.26
C ASP A 280 1.53 -26.77 -7.64
N LEU A 281 0.95 -25.72 -7.08
CA LEU A 281 1.23 -24.33 -7.44
C LEU A 281 1.97 -23.59 -6.32
N VAL A 282 2.84 -22.65 -6.70
CA VAL A 282 3.58 -21.78 -5.78
C VAL A 282 3.36 -20.32 -6.19
N ILE A 283 2.88 -19.50 -5.26
CA ILE A 283 2.66 -18.06 -5.46
C ILE A 283 3.49 -17.31 -4.42
N VAL A 284 4.35 -16.41 -4.87
CA VAL A 284 5.30 -15.71 -3.98
C VAL A 284 4.99 -14.22 -3.99
N THR A 285 4.82 -13.63 -2.81
CA THR A 285 4.84 -12.16 -2.69
C THR A 285 6.30 -11.71 -2.70
N LEU A 286 6.73 -11.04 -3.78
CA LEU A 286 8.12 -10.58 -3.93
C LEU A 286 8.34 -9.25 -3.23
N GLY A 287 9.41 -9.16 -2.44
CA GLY A 287 9.78 -7.93 -1.72
C GLY A 287 8.71 -7.47 -0.74
N SER A 288 9.09 -6.54 0.14
CA SER A 288 8.14 -5.96 1.07
C SER A 288 8.56 -4.56 1.49
N MET A 289 7.67 -3.60 1.24
CA MET A 289 7.82 -2.20 1.65
C MET A 289 7.84 -2.02 3.18
N THR A 290 7.33 -3.01 3.93
CA THR A 290 7.32 -2.99 5.40
C THR A 290 8.30 -3.98 6.04
N GLU A 291 9.14 -4.63 5.24
CA GLU A 291 10.23 -5.45 5.77
C GLU A 291 11.22 -4.59 6.56
N ALA A 292 11.84 -5.18 7.57
CA ALA A 292 12.81 -4.52 8.44
C ALA A 292 12.26 -3.24 9.08
N SER A 293 10.95 -3.13 9.27
CA SER A 293 10.37 -2.05 10.07
C SER A 293 10.84 -2.17 11.52
N ALA A 294 11.04 -1.03 12.19
CA ALA A 294 11.37 -0.97 13.60
C ALA A 294 10.48 0.05 14.30
N LEU A 295 9.96 -0.33 15.46
CA LEU A 295 9.22 0.56 16.33
C LEU A 295 10.18 1.22 17.33
N GLY A 296 9.96 2.50 17.58
CA GLY A 296 10.47 3.18 18.77
C GLY A 296 9.43 3.12 19.89
N SER A 297 9.43 4.15 20.73
CA SER A 297 8.42 4.35 21.77
C SER A 297 8.19 5.84 21.99
N ASN A 298 7.34 6.17 22.96
CA ASN A 298 7.15 7.56 23.37
C ASN A 298 8.46 8.23 23.80
N GLY A 299 9.41 7.47 24.36
CA GLY A 299 10.68 7.98 24.87
C GLY A 299 11.92 7.54 24.09
N THR A 300 11.78 6.76 23.02
CA THR A 300 12.93 6.23 22.26
C THR A 300 12.69 6.31 20.75
N ALA A 301 13.72 6.70 20.00
CA ALA A 301 13.67 6.70 18.54
C ALA A 301 13.57 5.27 17.96
N ALA A 302 13.04 5.16 16.74
CA ALA A 302 13.02 3.92 15.98
C ALA A 302 14.34 3.72 15.23
N VAL A 303 14.89 2.50 15.26
CA VAL A 303 16.18 2.21 14.61
C VAL A 303 16.04 1.97 13.11
N VAL A 304 17.02 2.40 12.32
CA VAL A 304 17.09 2.05 10.89
C VAL A 304 17.68 0.65 10.77
N LYS A 305 16.94 -0.26 10.12
CA LYS A 305 17.39 -1.61 9.77
C LYS A 305 17.67 -1.71 8.27
N SER A 306 18.18 -2.86 7.85
CA SER A 306 18.57 -3.16 6.48
C SER A 306 17.88 -4.43 5.95
N LYS A 307 18.16 -4.79 4.70
CA LYS A 307 17.64 -6.03 4.09
C LYS A 307 18.13 -7.30 4.80
N LYS A 308 19.21 -7.20 5.58
CA LYS A 308 19.74 -8.31 6.40
C LYS A 308 18.84 -8.66 7.60
N ASP A 309 17.95 -7.74 7.96
CA ASP A 309 17.04 -7.85 9.11
C ASP A 309 15.66 -8.41 8.71
N GLY A 310 15.50 -8.90 7.49
CA GLY A 310 14.27 -9.48 6.97
C GLY A 310 14.51 -10.69 6.05
N GLY A 311 13.43 -11.33 5.60
CA GLY A 311 13.47 -12.55 4.78
C GLY A 311 13.03 -12.35 3.33
N SER A 312 12.11 -11.42 3.05
CA SER A 312 11.47 -11.22 1.75
C SER A 312 12.45 -10.79 0.66
N TRP A 313 13.30 -9.80 0.94
CA TRP A 313 14.31 -9.32 0.01
C TRP A 313 15.37 -10.38 -0.27
N THR A 314 15.87 -11.06 0.76
CA THR A 314 16.84 -12.15 0.62
C THR A 314 16.26 -13.32 -0.16
N LEU A 315 14.98 -13.66 0.05
CA LEU A 315 14.30 -14.68 -0.74
C LEU A 315 14.23 -14.29 -2.21
N TRP A 316 13.87 -13.04 -2.53
CA TRP A 316 13.84 -12.58 -3.92
C TRP A 316 15.25 -12.59 -4.55
N GLU A 317 16.29 -12.15 -3.85
CA GLU A 317 17.68 -12.23 -4.32
C GLU A 317 18.08 -13.67 -4.69
N LYS A 318 17.72 -14.66 -3.86
CA LYS A 318 17.97 -16.08 -4.15
C LYS A 318 17.19 -16.58 -5.35
N ILE A 319 15.91 -16.21 -5.46
CA ILE A 319 15.07 -16.59 -6.61
C ILE A 319 15.67 -16.02 -7.90
N ALA A 320 16.01 -14.73 -7.91
CA ALA A 320 16.53 -14.02 -9.08
C ALA A 320 17.99 -14.36 -9.43
N ALA A 321 18.73 -15.02 -8.53
CA ALA A 321 20.12 -15.41 -8.78
C ALA A 321 20.24 -16.20 -10.08
N SER A 322 21.03 -15.67 -11.02
CA SER A 322 21.24 -16.24 -12.37
C SER A 322 19.97 -16.41 -13.22
N ARG A 323 18.87 -15.72 -12.88
CA ARG A 323 17.56 -15.80 -13.55
C ARG A 323 17.00 -14.39 -13.79
N PRO A 324 17.51 -13.67 -14.82
CA PRO A 324 17.11 -12.28 -15.06
C PRO A 324 15.62 -12.11 -15.35
N GLU A 325 14.91 -13.16 -15.78
CA GLU A 325 13.45 -13.13 -15.95
C GLU A 325 12.67 -12.91 -14.64
N PHE A 326 13.33 -13.07 -13.48
CA PHE A 326 12.75 -12.86 -12.15
C PHE A 326 13.02 -11.47 -11.57
N GLY A 327 13.56 -10.55 -12.37
CA GLY A 327 13.81 -9.17 -11.98
C GLY A 327 15.12 -8.96 -11.24
N LYS A 328 15.31 -7.73 -10.76
CA LYS A 328 16.54 -7.25 -10.12
C LYS A 328 16.21 -6.61 -8.75
N PRO A 329 16.13 -7.40 -7.66
CA PRO A 329 15.76 -6.87 -6.33
C PRO A 329 16.65 -5.71 -5.86
N ALA A 330 17.94 -5.72 -6.20
CA ALA A 330 18.91 -4.68 -5.84
C ALA A 330 18.47 -3.25 -6.23
N VAL A 331 17.70 -3.10 -7.32
CA VAL A 331 17.13 -1.82 -7.76
C VAL A 331 16.20 -1.21 -6.70
N PHE A 332 15.57 -2.06 -5.89
CA PHE A 332 14.59 -1.66 -4.89
C PHE A 332 15.14 -1.73 -3.45
N THR A 333 16.23 -2.47 -3.20
CA THR A 333 16.73 -2.74 -1.84
C THR A 333 17.99 -1.99 -1.46
N ASP A 334 18.79 -1.54 -2.43
CA ASP A 334 20.13 -1.02 -2.14
C ASP A 334 20.15 0.51 -1.91
N HIS A 335 18.97 1.14 -1.93
CA HIS A 335 18.77 2.58 -1.85
C HIS A 335 17.87 2.97 -0.66
N ILE A 336 18.22 2.53 0.55
CA ILE A 336 17.44 2.80 1.78
C ILE A 336 17.25 4.31 2.02
N ASP A 337 18.29 5.12 1.80
CA ASP A 337 18.19 6.58 1.98
C ASP A 337 17.22 7.24 0.99
N GLU A 338 16.95 6.61 -0.15
CA GLU A 338 15.99 7.08 -1.15
C GLU A 338 14.57 6.52 -0.95
N SER A 339 14.39 5.56 -0.03
CA SER A 339 13.14 4.79 0.15
C SER A 339 12.59 4.74 1.58
N LYS A 340 13.32 5.26 2.57
CA LYS A 340 12.90 5.29 3.97
C LYS A 340 12.05 6.52 4.30
N TRP A 341 11.09 6.34 5.20
CA TRP A 341 10.46 7.42 5.95
C TRP A 341 9.90 6.90 7.28
N ILE A 342 9.45 7.80 8.16
CA ILE A 342 8.93 7.46 9.49
C ILE A 342 7.45 7.78 9.55
N SER A 343 6.65 6.81 10.00
CA SER A 343 5.30 7.06 10.49
C SER A 343 5.27 7.20 12.01
N ILE A 344 4.21 7.80 12.52
CA ILE A 344 3.84 7.78 13.93
C ILE A 344 2.38 7.35 14.05
N THR A 345 2.08 6.64 15.13
CA THR A 345 0.71 6.48 15.62
C THR A 345 0.66 7.05 17.03
N THR A 346 -0.27 7.96 17.28
CA THR A 346 -0.41 8.61 18.58
C THR A 346 -1.74 8.24 19.18
N THR A 347 -1.68 7.61 20.34
CA THR A 347 -2.83 7.33 21.21
C THR A 347 -3.00 8.49 22.18
N LEU A 348 -4.20 9.03 22.27
CA LEU A 348 -4.57 10.18 23.09
C LEU A 348 -5.56 9.72 24.16
N TYR A 349 -5.36 10.17 25.40
CA TYR A 349 -6.21 9.86 26.55
C TYR A 349 -7.05 11.08 26.99
N ASP A 350 -7.03 12.14 26.20
CA ASP A 350 -7.87 13.33 26.34
C ASP A 350 -8.35 13.78 24.94
N PRO A 351 -9.43 14.58 24.88
CA PRO A 351 -9.96 15.09 23.61
C PRO A 351 -9.24 16.34 23.11
N ASP A 352 -8.39 16.98 23.92
CA ASP A 352 -7.90 18.36 23.72
C ASP A 352 -7.24 18.55 22.35
N PHE A 353 -6.37 17.60 21.96
CA PHE A 353 -5.68 17.69 20.68
C PHE A 353 -6.63 17.56 19.48
N LEU A 354 -7.53 16.57 19.47
CA LEU A 354 -8.45 16.40 18.35
C LEU A 354 -9.50 17.52 18.30
N GLU A 355 -9.92 18.06 19.44
CA GLU A 355 -10.80 19.24 19.47
C GLU A 355 -10.12 20.48 18.90
N LEU A 356 -8.83 20.68 19.18
CA LEU A 356 -8.05 21.76 18.60
C LEU A 356 -7.92 21.60 17.08
N VAL A 357 -7.55 20.41 16.60
CA VAL A 357 -7.45 20.18 15.15
C VAL A 357 -8.82 20.27 14.48
N ARG A 358 -9.89 19.78 15.11
CA ARG A 358 -11.26 19.95 14.59
C ARG A 358 -11.66 21.42 14.52
N SER A 359 -11.33 22.22 15.54
CA SER A 359 -11.64 23.65 15.58
C SER A 359 -10.87 24.43 14.52
N MET A 360 -9.61 24.05 14.27
CA MET A 360 -8.77 24.65 13.23
C MET A 360 -9.24 24.26 11.82
N THR A 361 -9.46 22.97 11.58
CA THR A 361 -9.75 22.45 10.23
C THR A 361 -11.23 22.56 9.87
N GLY A 362 -12.13 22.53 10.84
CA GLY A 362 -13.56 22.37 10.61
C GLY A 362 -13.97 20.99 10.10
N ASN A 363 -13.06 20.02 10.03
CA ASN A 363 -13.35 18.64 9.64
C ASN A 363 -13.63 17.76 10.86
N VAL A 364 -14.67 16.93 10.77
CA VAL A 364 -14.87 15.85 11.73
C VAL A 364 -13.83 14.74 11.47
N PRO A 365 -13.31 14.05 12.51
CA PRO A 365 -12.48 12.87 12.33
C PRO A 365 -13.01 11.92 11.25
N GLY A 366 -12.16 11.61 10.26
CA GLY A 366 -12.51 10.78 9.09
C GLY A 366 -12.78 11.55 7.79
N GLU A 367 -13.20 12.81 7.84
CA GLU A 367 -13.56 13.59 6.63
C GLU A 367 -12.38 14.34 6.01
N GLY A 368 -11.43 14.81 6.83
CA GLY A 368 -10.40 15.77 6.40
C GLY A 368 -9.27 15.20 5.56
N GLY A 369 -9.11 13.87 5.54
CA GLY A 369 -7.96 13.22 4.90
C GLY A 369 -6.62 13.59 5.56
N LEU A 370 -5.56 13.77 4.78
CA LEU A 370 -4.27 14.23 5.31
C LEU A 370 -4.17 15.76 5.33
N VAL A 371 -3.56 16.28 6.40
CA VAL A 371 -3.17 17.67 6.59
C VAL A 371 -1.67 17.75 6.51
N THR A 372 -1.13 18.50 5.56
CA THR A 372 0.31 18.66 5.35
C THR A 372 0.80 19.99 5.92
N PHE A 373 1.86 19.95 6.73
CA PHE A 373 2.57 21.14 7.18
C PHE A 373 3.55 21.58 6.09
N ALA A 374 3.14 22.56 5.29
CA ALA A 374 3.82 22.91 4.04
C ALA A 374 5.23 23.51 4.26
N ASP A 375 5.45 24.12 5.43
CA ASP A 375 6.72 24.77 5.79
C ASP A 375 7.58 23.88 6.73
N SER A 376 7.21 22.61 6.89
CA SER A 376 7.94 21.64 7.72
C SER A 376 9.20 21.16 7.05
N ASN A 377 10.34 21.24 7.76
CA ASN A 377 11.62 20.68 7.32
C ASN A 377 11.56 19.17 7.15
N TRP A 378 10.67 18.48 7.88
CA TRP A 378 10.44 17.04 7.75
C TRP A 378 9.45 16.68 6.64
N LEU A 379 8.80 17.67 6.03
CA LEU A 379 7.64 17.50 5.16
C LEU A 379 6.61 16.57 5.83
N CYS A 380 6.16 16.98 7.03
CA CYS A 380 5.28 16.19 7.87
C CYS A 380 3.81 16.34 7.46
N SER A 381 3.04 15.26 7.62
CA SER A 381 1.58 15.29 7.51
C SER A 381 0.93 14.42 8.58
N ILE A 382 -0.28 14.81 9.00
CA ILE A 382 -1.13 14.05 9.92
C ILE A 382 -2.45 13.66 9.27
N VAL A 383 -3.06 12.60 9.75
CA VAL A 383 -4.37 12.09 9.35
C VAL A 383 -5.14 11.75 10.62
N ILE A 384 -6.35 12.30 10.73
CA ILE A 384 -7.27 11.97 11.80
C ILE A 384 -8.35 11.04 11.21
N PRO A 385 -8.23 9.72 11.38
CA PRO A 385 -9.25 8.79 10.92
C PRO A 385 -10.53 8.94 11.74
N ALA A 386 -11.63 8.36 11.24
CA ALA A 386 -12.84 8.21 12.03
C ALA A 386 -12.54 7.43 13.32
N GLN A 387 -13.16 7.85 14.42
CA GLN A 387 -13.02 7.24 15.73
C GLN A 387 -14.28 6.43 16.07
N PRO A 388 -14.17 5.24 16.66
CA PRO A 388 -12.92 4.50 16.90
C PRO A 388 -12.28 3.99 15.61
N HIS A 389 -10.95 4.00 15.53
CA HIS A 389 -10.21 3.50 14.37
C HIS A 389 -9.81 2.01 14.48
N PHE A 390 -9.79 1.48 15.70
CA PHE A 390 -9.55 0.06 15.99
C PHE A 390 -10.79 -0.57 16.60
N ILE A 391 -11.04 -1.83 16.26
CA ILE A 391 -12.07 -2.60 16.95
C ILE A 391 -11.66 -2.79 18.41
N GLY A 392 -12.52 -2.35 19.35
CA GLY A 392 -12.26 -2.41 20.79
C GLY A 392 -11.51 -1.20 21.34
N GLN A 393 -11.29 -0.15 20.55
CA GLN A 393 -10.81 1.14 21.07
C GLN A 393 -11.87 1.76 22.01
N PRO A 394 -11.50 2.12 23.25
CA PRO A 394 -12.40 2.79 24.19
C PRO A 394 -12.91 4.14 23.67
N GLU A 395 -14.11 4.54 24.11
CA GLU A 395 -14.75 5.79 23.68
C GLU A 395 -13.98 7.06 24.10
N ASP A 396 -13.26 6.99 25.22
CA ASP A 396 -12.43 8.05 25.79
C ASP A 396 -10.98 8.05 25.27
N VAL A 397 -10.64 7.12 24.38
CA VAL A 397 -9.32 7.02 23.76
C VAL A 397 -9.42 7.38 22.29
N GLN A 398 -8.52 8.22 21.81
CA GLN A 398 -8.49 8.67 20.42
C GLN A 398 -7.15 8.34 19.76
N VAL A 399 -7.14 8.18 18.44
CA VAL A 399 -5.92 7.90 17.68
C VAL A 399 -5.81 8.79 16.46
N PHE A 400 -4.63 9.34 16.22
CA PHE A 400 -4.27 9.88 14.91
C PHE A 400 -2.98 9.24 14.39
N TRP A 401 -2.79 9.36 13.08
CA TRP A 401 -1.62 8.87 12.38
C TRP A 401 -0.86 10.03 11.73
N GLY A 402 0.45 9.91 11.61
CA GLY A 402 1.26 10.92 10.93
C GLY A 402 2.51 10.32 10.31
N TYR A 403 3.22 11.11 9.53
CA TYR A 403 4.50 10.72 8.93
C TYR A 403 5.31 11.94 8.49
N GLY A 404 6.60 11.74 8.25
CA GLY A 404 7.49 12.73 7.66
C GLY A 404 8.34 12.11 6.56
N LEU A 405 8.46 12.81 5.44
CA LEU A 405 9.15 12.34 4.24
C LEU A 405 10.66 12.65 4.23
N TYR A 406 11.10 13.64 5.02
CA TYR A 406 12.51 14.03 5.15
C TYR A 406 13.02 13.74 6.56
N VAL A 407 13.54 12.53 6.74
CA VAL A 407 13.88 12.03 8.08
C VAL A 407 15.28 12.40 8.56
N ASP A 408 16.15 12.85 7.65
CA ASP A 408 17.53 13.26 7.88
C ASP A 408 17.68 14.75 8.26
N LYS A 409 16.61 15.54 8.14
CA LYS A 409 16.62 16.99 8.36
C LYS A 409 16.31 17.35 9.81
N PRO A 410 17.00 18.34 10.42
CA PRO A 410 16.56 18.92 11.68
C PRO A 410 15.15 19.51 11.58
N GLY A 411 14.34 19.31 12.62
CA GLY A 411 13.00 19.92 12.72
C GLY A 411 13.07 21.45 12.89
N ASN A 412 11.91 22.08 12.76
CA ASN A 412 11.67 23.50 12.97
C ASN A 412 11.59 23.84 14.47
N PHE A 413 10.99 22.96 15.29
CA PHE A 413 10.79 23.16 16.73
C PHE A 413 11.62 22.18 17.57
N VAL A 414 11.95 21.02 17.01
CA VAL A 414 12.89 20.06 17.59
C VAL A 414 14.16 20.04 16.72
N PRO A 415 15.30 20.54 17.22
CA PRO A 415 16.53 20.70 16.43
C PRO A 415 17.31 19.37 16.27
N LYS A 416 16.61 18.30 15.88
CA LYS A 416 17.15 16.96 15.61
C LYS A 416 16.59 16.39 14.31
N PRO A 417 17.35 15.56 13.59
CA PRO A 417 16.80 14.73 12.53
C PRO A 417 15.59 13.93 13.02
N MET A 418 14.51 13.84 12.24
CA MET A 418 13.31 13.09 12.63
C MET A 418 13.63 11.64 13.02
N GLN A 419 14.60 11.01 12.33
CA GLN A 419 15.03 9.63 12.63
C GLN A 419 15.68 9.45 14.00
N ASP A 420 16.16 10.53 14.61
CA ASP A 420 16.80 10.52 15.95
C ASP A 420 15.82 11.00 17.04
N CYS A 421 14.55 11.23 16.68
CA CYS A 421 13.51 11.67 17.60
C CYS A 421 12.72 10.50 18.19
N SER A 422 12.43 10.59 19.48
CA SER A 422 11.42 9.79 20.15
C SER A 422 10.01 10.16 19.69
N GLY A 423 9.02 9.34 20.02
CA GLY A 423 7.62 9.65 19.70
C GLY A 423 7.15 10.99 20.30
N ALA A 424 7.52 11.29 21.55
CA ALA A 424 7.15 12.55 22.19
C ALA A 424 7.77 13.76 21.46
N GLU A 425 9.02 13.66 21.02
CA GLU A 425 9.68 14.75 20.28
C GLU A 425 9.07 14.96 18.89
N ILE A 426 8.70 13.89 18.19
CA ILE A 426 8.00 14.02 16.90
C ILE A 426 6.64 14.68 17.13
N PHE A 427 5.94 14.34 18.21
CA PHE A 427 4.66 14.97 18.52
C PHE A 427 4.84 16.46 18.90
N THR A 428 5.89 16.81 19.65
CA THR A 428 6.24 18.22 19.93
C THR A 428 6.43 19.03 18.65
N GLU A 429 7.10 18.48 17.63
CA GLU A 429 7.25 19.16 16.34
C GLU A 429 5.90 19.46 15.68
N ILE A 430 4.98 18.49 15.68
CA ILE A 430 3.63 18.63 15.12
C ILE A 430 2.84 19.70 15.88
N LEU A 431 2.89 19.70 17.21
CA LEU A 431 2.23 20.70 18.04
C LEU A 431 2.82 22.11 17.80
N GLY A 432 4.13 22.19 17.54
CA GLY A 432 4.83 23.39 17.14
C GLY A 432 4.28 23.96 15.83
N HIS A 433 4.12 23.13 14.79
CA HIS A 433 3.55 23.57 13.51
C HIS A 433 2.09 24.05 13.60
N LEU A 434 1.36 23.63 14.63
CA LEU A 434 0.01 24.08 14.93
C LEU A 434 -0.04 25.34 15.81
N HIS A 435 1.11 25.91 16.17
CA HIS A 435 1.25 27.08 17.06
C HIS A 435 0.51 26.92 18.41
N ILE A 436 0.48 25.69 18.94
CA ILE A 436 -0.14 25.40 20.23
C ILE A 436 0.72 25.97 21.35
N SER A 437 0.11 26.60 22.36
CA SER A 437 0.85 27.22 23.47
C SER A 437 1.65 26.19 24.29
N GLU A 438 2.80 26.57 24.85
CA GLU A 438 3.65 25.66 25.64
C GLU A 438 2.92 24.96 26.79
N GLU A 439 1.97 25.65 27.43
CA GLU A 439 1.15 25.08 28.51
C GLU A 439 0.25 23.96 28.00
N GLN A 440 -0.47 24.19 26.90
CA GLN A 440 -1.30 23.18 26.26
C GLN A 440 -0.47 22.02 25.71
N GLN A 441 0.71 22.29 25.13
CA GLN A 441 1.62 21.25 24.66
C GLN A 441 2.01 20.29 25.81
N LYS A 442 2.35 20.83 26.98
CA LYS A 442 2.70 20.00 28.15
C LYS A 442 1.55 19.08 28.58
N SER A 443 0.32 19.60 28.58
CA SER A 443 -0.88 18.81 28.90
C SER A 443 -1.09 17.69 27.89
N ILE A 444 -1.13 18.02 26.59
CA ILE A 444 -1.34 17.08 25.49
C ILE A 444 -0.26 15.99 25.46
N LEU A 445 1.01 16.37 25.66
CA LEU A 445 2.12 15.41 25.69
C LEU A 445 2.06 14.48 26.91
N ALA A 446 1.57 14.95 28.07
CA ALA A 446 1.41 14.13 29.26
C ALA A 446 0.28 13.08 29.11
N ASN A 447 -0.75 13.39 28.31
CA ASN A 447 -1.90 12.53 28.05
C ASN A 447 -1.85 11.86 26.67
N SER A 448 -0.65 11.62 26.15
CA SER A 448 -0.48 10.95 24.87
C SER A 448 0.65 9.94 24.87
N ARG A 449 0.55 9.00 23.93
CA ARG A 449 1.57 7.99 23.66
C ARG A 449 1.79 7.88 22.16
N THR A 450 2.94 8.35 21.70
CA THR A 450 3.32 8.35 20.29
C THR A 450 4.34 7.24 20.04
N ILE A 451 4.05 6.37 19.07
CA ILE A 451 4.94 5.28 18.66
C ILE A 451 5.43 5.56 17.24
N PRO A 452 6.73 5.90 17.06
CA PRO A 452 7.32 6.03 15.74
C PRO A 452 7.64 4.66 15.15
N CYS A 453 7.49 4.55 13.83
CA CYS A 453 7.89 3.38 13.06
C CYS A 453 8.81 3.80 11.91
N MET A 454 10.08 3.41 11.99
CA MET A 454 11.05 3.54 10.91
C MET A 454 10.85 2.40 9.92
N MET A 455 10.68 2.73 8.64
CA MET A 455 10.49 1.73 7.58
C MET A 455 11.52 1.99 6.47
N PRO A 456 12.54 1.14 6.30
CA PRO A 456 13.65 1.41 5.39
C PRO A 456 13.31 1.26 3.89
N PHE A 457 12.25 0.53 3.55
CA PHE A 457 11.89 0.18 2.16
C PHE A 457 10.51 0.70 1.74
N ILE A 458 9.92 1.61 2.50
CA ILE A 458 8.50 1.93 2.40
C ILE A 458 8.10 2.61 1.07
N THR A 459 9.02 3.28 0.39
CA THR A 459 8.85 3.79 -0.97
C THR A 459 9.75 3.10 -2.00
N SER A 460 10.27 1.92 -1.67
CA SER A 460 11.18 1.18 -2.57
C SER A 460 10.55 0.86 -3.93
N GLN A 461 9.25 0.59 -4.01
CA GLN A 461 8.52 0.37 -5.26
C GLN A 461 8.50 1.59 -6.21
N PHE A 462 8.81 2.79 -5.71
CA PHE A 462 8.93 4.01 -6.52
C PHE A 462 10.36 4.29 -6.99
N LEU A 463 11.35 3.51 -6.58
CA LEU A 463 12.72 3.68 -7.03
C LEU A 463 12.85 3.54 -8.55
N ARG A 464 13.86 4.22 -9.11
CA ARG A 464 14.09 4.31 -10.55
C ARG A 464 14.35 2.93 -11.14
N ARG A 465 13.43 2.48 -11.99
CA ARG A 465 13.46 1.16 -12.61
C ARG A 465 13.38 1.26 -14.12
N GLU A 466 13.70 0.17 -14.80
CA GLU A 466 13.44 -0.04 -16.21
C GLU A 466 12.68 -1.34 -16.44
N LYS A 467 12.23 -1.57 -17.68
CA LYS A 467 11.57 -2.82 -18.06
C LYS A 467 12.47 -4.01 -17.74
N GLY A 468 11.92 -4.99 -17.03
CA GLY A 468 12.64 -6.21 -16.62
C GLY A 468 13.27 -6.14 -15.23
N ASP A 469 13.25 -4.99 -14.53
CA ASP A 469 13.64 -4.97 -13.12
C ASP A 469 12.58 -5.63 -12.21
N ARG A 470 11.31 -5.57 -12.60
CA ARG A 470 10.21 -6.35 -12.01
C ARG A 470 9.89 -7.54 -12.92
N PRO A 471 9.69 -8.75 -12.39
CA PRO A 471 9.22 -9.87 -13.19
C PRO A 471 7.73 -9.73 -13.52
N GLU A 472 7.32 -10.35 -14.61
CA GLU A 472 5.89 -10.58 -14.88
C GLU A 472 5.26 -11.43 -13.75
N VAL A 473 3.96 -11.25 -13.50
CA VAL A 473 3.23 -12.10 -12.53
C VAL A 473 3.34 -13.59 -12.90
N LEU A 474 3.32 -13.89 -14.19
CA LEU A 474 3.54 -15.22 -14.74
C LEU A 474 4.86 -15.20 -15.52
N PRO A 475 6.00 -15.52 -14.90
CA PRO A 475 7.28 -15.49 -15.59
C PRO A 475 7.29 -16.52 -16.73
N LYS A 476 7.75 -16.08 -17.91
CA LYS A 476 7.74 -16.92 -19.12
C LYS A 476 8.58 -18.18 -18.94
N GLY A 477 8.04 -19.31 -19.37
CA GLY A 477 8.71 -20.60 -19.30
C GLY A 477 8.72 -21.20 -17.89
N TRP A 478 7.78 -20.81 -17.02
CA TRP A 478 7.56 -21.42 -15.71
C TRP A 478 6.12 -21.86 -15.56
N LYS A 479 5.91 -23.10 -15.12
CA LYS A 479 4.59 -23.75 -15.15
C LYS A 479 3.78 -23.57 -13.86
N ASN A 480 4.43 -23.69 -12.71
CA ASN A 480 3.76 -23.73 -11.41
C ASN A 480 4.16 -22.58 -10.46
N LEU A 481 4.73 -21.51 -11.00
CA LEU A 481 5.23 -20.38 -10.23
C LEU A 481 4.57 -19.07 -10.70
N ALA A 482 4.10 -18.27 -9.75
CA ALA A 482 3.69 -16.90 -10.00
C ALA A 482 4.22 -15.95 -8.92
N PHE A 483 4.35 -14.68 -9.29
CA PHE A 483 4.74 -13.59 -8.40
C PHE A 483 3.59 -12.62 -8.19
N THR A 484 3.44 -12.11 -6.98
CA THR A 484 2.38 -11.16 -6.62
C THR A 484 2.92 -10.03 -5.74
N GLY A 485 2.10 -9.01 -5.51
CA GLY A 485 2.45 -7.87 -4.66
C GLY A 485 2.93 -6.66 -5.46
N GLN A 486 3.69 -5.77 -4.80
CA GLN A 486 4.05 -4.46 -5.35
C GLN A 486 5.25 -4.48 -6.30
N PHE A 487 5.96 -5.61 -6.38
CA PHE A 487 7.23 -5.72 -7.11
C PHE A 487 7.20 -6.67 -8.31
N CYS A 488 6.01 -7.14 -8.70
CA CYS A 488 5.79 -7.76 -10.02
C CYS A 488 5.19 -6.74 -11.00
N GLU A 489 5.39 -6.94 -12.29
CA GLU A 489 4.86 -6.07 -13.34
C GLU A 489 3.35 -6.29 -13.52
N GLN A 490 2.61 -5.19 -13.50
CA GLN A 490 1.22 -5.10 -13.93
C GLN A 490 1.12 -3.90 -14.88
N PRO A 491 0.79 -4.13 -16.16
CA PRO A 491 0.56 -3.03 -17.08
C PRO A 491 -0.57 -2.12 -16.58
N ASP A 492 -0.44 -0.82 -16.87
CA ASP A 492 -1.48 0.19 -16.68
C ASP A 492 -1.91 0.52 -15.25
N ASP A 493 -1.49 -0.25 -14.25
CA ASP A 493 -1.83 -0.02 -12.85
C ASP A 493 -0.64 0.53 -12.07
N VAL A 494 -0.91 1.01 -10.86
CA VAL A 494 0.04 1.74 -10.00
C VAL A 494 0.37 0.98 -8.73
N VAL A 495 1.67 0.84 -8.43
CA VAL A 495 2.16 0.26 -7.17
C VAL A 495 1.80 1.13 -5.97
N PHE A 496 2.02 0.65 -4.75
CA PHE A 496 1.64 1.30 -3.49
C PHE A 496 0.12 1.41 -3.26
N THR A 497 -0.66 0.57 -3.95
CA THR A 497 -2.11 0.45 -3.78
C THR A 497 -2.50 -0.98 -3.40
N VAL A 498 -3.61 -1.12 -2.66
CA VAL A 498 -4.20 -2.43 -2.38
C VAL A 498 -4.66 -3.10 -3.69
N GLU A 499 -5.19 -2.31 -4.61
CA GLU A 499 -5.63 -2.75 -5.94
C GLU A 499 -4.54 -3.50 -6.71
N TYR A 500 -3.32 -2.99 -6.75
CA TYR A 500 -2.21 -3.64 -7.46
C TYR A 500 -1.89 -5.04 -6.91
N SER A 501 -1.93 -5.20 -5.59
CA SER A 501 -1.73 -6.50 -4.92
C SER A 501 -2.88 -7.47 -5.22
N VAL A 502 -4.13 -7.00 -5.16
CA VAL A 502 -5.30 -7.85 -5.46
C VAL A 502 -5.36 -8.21 -6.94
N ARG A 503 -4.98 -7.29 -7.84
CA ARG A 503 -4.91 -7.53 -9.29
C ARG A 503 -3.84 -8.54 -9.65
N SER A 504 -2.64 -8.43 -9.09
CA SER A 504 -1.58 -9.41 -9.31
C SER A 504 -1.99 -10.79 -8.77
N ALA A 505 -2.65 -10.85 -7.63
CA ALA A 505 -3.21 -12.08 -7.07
C ALA A 505 -4.27 -12.74 -7.98
N ALA A 506 -5.22 -11.96 -8.51
CA ALA A 506 -6.19 -12.45 -9.49
C ALA A 506 -5.50 -12.96 -10.76
N SER A 507 -4.51 -12.21 -11.26
CA SER A 507 -3.74 -12.59 -12.46
C SER A 507 -2.97 -13.89 -12.26
N ALA A 508 -2.34 -14.08 -11.09
CA ALA A 508 -1.63 -15.31 -10.73
C ALA A 508 -2.59 -16.50 -10.65
N ALA A 509 -3.71 -16.35 -9.93
CA ALA A 509 -4.69 -17.42 -9.77
C ALA A 509 -5.31 -17.83 -11.11
N TYR A 510 -5.69 -16.86 -11.95
CA TYR A 510 -6.33 -17.14 -13.23
C TYR A 510 -5.34 -17.71 -14.25
N GLY A 511 -4.10 -17.22 -14.28
CA GLY A 511 -3.07 -17.71 -15.19
C GLY A 511 -2.58 -19.12 -14.87
N LEU A 512 -2.26 -19.40 -13.61
CA LEU A 512 -1.76 -20.73 -13.20
C LEU A 512 -2.81 -21.84 -13.36
N LEU A 513 -4.08 -21.49 -13.22
CA LEU A 513 -5.20 -22.43 -13.37
C LEU A 513 -5.85 -22.38 -14.75
N ASP A 514 -5.31 -21.62 -15.70
CA ASP A 514 -5.88 -21.43 -17.05
C ASP A 514 -7.40 -21.14 -17.01
N ILE A 515 -7.79 -20.22 -16.12
CA ILE A 515 -9.18 -19.80 -15.96
C ILE A 515 -9.49 -18.80 -17.07
N ASP A 516 -10.54 -19.04 -17.84
CA ASP A 516 -11.04 -18.13 -18.88
C ASP A 516 -11.80 -16.92 -18.28
N ARG A 517 -11.09 -16.18 -17.43
CA ARG A 517 -11.49 -14.95 -16.77
C ARG A 517 -10.26 -14.06 -16.67
N LYS A 518 -10.45 -12.76 -16.88
CA LYS A 518 -9.42 -11.75 -16.63
C LYS A 518 -9.80 -10.92 -15.41
N PRO A 519 -8.83 -10.39 -14.65
CA PRO A 519 -9.12 -9.39 -13.63
C PRO A 519 -9.84 -8.19 -14.27
N PRO A 520 -10.76 -7.50 -13.56
CA PRO A 520 -11.38 -6.28 -14.05
C PRO A 520 -10.35 -5.31 -14.61
N ALA A 521 -10.53 -4.82 -15.83
CA ALA A 521 -9.55 -3.93 -16.46
C ALA A 521 -9.35 -2.65 -15.64
N VAL A 522 -8.14 -2.11 -15.64
CA VAL A 522 -7.86 -0.80 -15.02
C VAL A 522 -8.78 0.24 -15.65
N TYR A 523 -9.41 1.09 -14.83
CA TYR A 523 -10.25 2.16 -15.35
C TYR A 523 -9.39 3.20 -16.09
N LYS A 524 -9.74 3.46 -17.35
CA LYS A 524 -8.99 4.35 -18.25
C LYS A 524 -9.68 5.71 -18.38
N GLY A 525 -9.68 6.48 -17.29
CA GLY A 525 -10.33 7.81 -17.25
C GLY A 525 -9.80 8.77 -18.30
N GLN A 526 -8.54 8.65 -18.70
CA GLN A 526 -7.90 9.48 -19.72
C GLN A 526 -8.51 9.35 -21.13
N TYR A 527 -9.36 8.36 -21.38
CA TYR A 527 -10.08 8.23 -22.67
C TYR A 527 -11.53 8.72 -22.60
N ASP A 528 -12.01 9.19 -21.44
CA ASP A 528 -13.34 9.78 -21.31
C ASP A 528 -13.23 11.32 -21.48
N PRO A 529 -13.81 11.92 -22.53
CA PRO A 529 -13.73 13.36 -22.78
C PRO A 529 -14.24 14.21 -21.61
N ARG A 530 -15.20 13.69 -20.82
CA ARG A 530 -15.74 14.40 -19.65
C ARG A 530 -14.74 14.42 -18.50
N VAL A 531 -13.97 13.35 -18.35
CA VAL A 531 -12.89 13.26 -17.36
C VAL A 531 -11.75 14.18 -17.77
N LEU A 532 -11.35 14.16 -19.05
CA LEU A 532 -10.31 15.06 -19.56
C LEU A 532 -10.69 16.53 -19.40
N TYR A 533 -11.93 16.90 -19.72
CA TYR A 533 -12.42 18.28 -19.51
C TYR A 533 -12.31 18.70 -18.04
N LYS A 534 -12.73 17.83 -17.11
CA LYS A 534 -12.59 18.09 -15.66
C LYS A 534 -11.14 18.17 -15.20
N ALA A 535 -10.28 17.32 -15.74
CA ALA A 535 -8.86 17.33 -15.42
C ALA A 535 -8.19 18.63 -15.91
N ILE A 536 -8.48 19.08 -17.14
CA ILE A 536 -8.01 20.38 -17.66
C ILE A 536 -8.52 21.51 -16.77
N LYS A 537 -9.83 21.55 -16.45
CA LYS A 537 -10.36 22.55 -15.52
C LYS A 537 -9.60 22.58 -14.20
N GLY A 538 -9.35 21.40 -13.61
CA GLY A 538 -8.56 21.29 -12.38
C GLY A 538 -7.14 21.81 -12.53
N LEU A 539 -6.40 21.36 -13.56
CA LEU A 539 -4.99 21.73 -13.76
C LEU A 539 -4.78 23.24 -13.98
N HIS A 540 -5.75 23.93 -14.58
CA HIS A 540 -5.73 25.37 -14.82
C HIS A 540 -6.44 26.18 -13.71
N ASP A 541 -6.85 25.53 -12.60
CA ASP A 541 -7.61 26.17 -11.50
C ASP A 541 -8.86 26.93 -12.02
N LEU A 542 -9.60 26.35 -12.98
CA LEU A 542 -10.82 26.92 -13.58
C LEU A 542 -12.09 26.46 -12.85
N ASP A 543 -12.90 27.42 -12.41
CA ASP A 543 -14.21 27.20 -11.76
C ASP A 543 -15.26 26.51 -12.63
#